data_AF-A0A8S1DR22-F1
#
_entry.id   AF-A0A8S1DR22-F1
#
_cell.length_a   1.000
_cell.length_b   1.000
_cell.length_c   1.000
_cell.angle_alpha   90.00
_cell.angle_beta   90.00
_cell.angle_gamma   90.00
#
_symmetry.space_group_name_H-M   'P 1'
#
loop_
_entity.id
_entity.type
_entity.pdbx_description
1 polymer ?
#
loop_
_entity_poly.entity_id
_entity_poly.type
_entity_poly.pdbx_seq_one_letter_code
_entity_poly.pdbx_strand_id
1 'polypeptide(L)'
;KKGGGRISKDQLEEAMVECQLELGVTFCCAETAQEVSEWLFRYTKAVAQEPFKKIKQDWQSNFRFHLASEKSSGVREDFSKIWLKSLKKFKRMPLETCQAIAAVYKTPTALTEAYSECASADDAKWLLEDITVQRGVGPLAVERRVGPALSRRVHTVLTSTQPDLLLNNVE
;
A
#
# COMPACT_ATOMS: atom_id res chain seq x y z
N LYS A 1 8.24 -39.94 -45.81
CA LYS A 1 7.61 -39.41 -44.57
C LYS A 1 8.67 -38.66 -43.78
N LYS A 2 8.83 -37.34 -43.97
CA LYS A 2 9.72 -36.53 -43.12
C LYS A 2 9.01 -36.37 -41.76
N GLY A 3 9.61 -36.87 -40.70
CA GLY A 3 9.11 -36.70 -39.34
C GLY A 3 9.02 -35.21 -39.01
N GLY A 4 7.85 -34.76 -38.58
CA GLY A 4 7.64 -33.38 -38.15
C GLY A 4 8.60 -33.06 -37.02
N GLY A 5 9.47 -32.06 -37.23
CA GLY A 5 10.40 -31.58 -36.21
C GLY A 5 9.62 -31.09 -35.00
N ARG A 6 9.90 -31.65 -33.83
CA ARG A 6 9.37 -31.14 -32.56
C ARG A 6 9.96 -29.76 -32.33
N ILE A 7 9.09 -28.75 -32.24
CA ILE A 7 9.46 -27.40 -31.81
C ILE A 7 9.84 -27.48 -30.33
N SER A 8 11.02 -26.97 -29.99
CA SER A 8 11.46 -26.87 -28.60
C SER A 8 10.72 -25.73 -27.89
N LYS A 9 10.68 -25.79 -26.55
CA LYS A 9 10.08 -24.71 -25.74
C LYS A 9 10.79 -23.37 -26.00
N ASP A 10 12.12 -23.38 -26.08
CA ASP A 10 12.92 -22.18 -26.30
C ASP A 10 12.60 -21.53 -27.65
N GLN A 11 12.45 -22.33 -28.71
CA GLN A 11 12.06 -21.83 -30.03
C GLN A 11 10.65 -21.22 -30.06
N LEU A 12 9.72 -21.80 -29.28
CA LEU A 12 8.37 -21.26 -29.16
C LEU A 12 8.37 -19.93 -28.40
N GLU A 13 9.09 -19.85 -27.28
CA GLU A 13 9.21 -18.63 -26.48
C GLU A 13 9.92 -17.51 -27.26
N GLU A 14 10.99 -17.82 -27.99
CA GLU A 14 11.70 -16.86 -28.85
C GLU A 14 10.77 -16.25 -29.90
N ALA A 15 10.01 -17.09 -30.63
CA ALA A 15 9.06 -16.62 -31.62
C ALA A 15 7.91 -15.80 -31.02
N MET A 16 7.42 -16.18 -29.83
CA MET A 16 6.38 -15.42 -29.12
C MET A 16 6.89 -14.05 -28.67
N VAL A 17 8.13 -13.97 -28.19
CA VAL A 17 8.76 -12.69 -27.80
C VAL A 17 8.96 -11.80 -29.02
N GLU A 18 9.46 -12.35 -30.13
CA GLU A 18 9.60 -11.62 -31.40
C GLU A 18 8.25 -11.03 -31.85
N CYS A 19 7.20 -11.85 -31.90
CA CYS A 19 5.85 -11.38 -32.24
C CYS A 19 5.30 -10.34 -31.26
N GLN A 20 5.58 -10.47 -29.95
CA GLN A 20 5.12 -9.49 -28.97
C GLN A 20 5.82 -8.14 -29.17
N LEU A 21 7.11 -8.12 -29.51
CA LEU A 21 7.88 -6.90 -29.77
C LEU A 21 7.47 -6.23 -31.09
N GLU A 22 7.29 -7.01 -32.15
CA GLU A 22 6.98 -6.49 -33.49
C GLU A 22 5.51 -6.10 -33.66
N LEU A 23 4.59 -6.90 -33.13
CA LEU A 23 3.15 -6.76 -33.38
C LEU A 23 2.37 -6.23 -32.17
N GLY A 24 3.00 -6.14 -31.00
CA GLY A 24 2.34 -5.67 -29.78
C GLY A 24 1.23 -6.61 -29.27
N VAL A 25 1.27 -7.89 -29.66
CA VAL A 25 0.26 -8.90 -29.26
C VAL A 25 0.63 -9.55 -27.94
N THR A 26 -0.38 -9.97 -27.18
CA THR A 26 -0.20 -10.73 -25.93
C THR A 26 -0.63 -12.18 -26.13
N PHE A 27 0.18 -13.11 -25.66
CA PHE A 27 -0.11 -14.54 -25.72
C PHE A 27 -0.61 -15.06 -24.36
N CYS A 28 -1.54 -16.01 -24.40
CA CYS A 28 -1.98 -16.79 -23.25
C CYS A 28 -1.88 -18.27 -23.61
N CYS A 29 -0.90 -18.96 -23.06
CA CYS A 29 -0.78 -20.41 -23.21
C CYS A 29 -1.76 -21.09 -22.24
N ALA A 30 -2.49 -22.07 -22.74
CA ALA A 30 -3.38 -22.91 -21.96
C ALA A 30 -3.18 -24.37 -22.40
N GLU A 31 -2.97 -25.26 -21.44
CA GLU A 31 -2.74 -26.69 -21.69
C GLU A 31 -4.05 -27.48 -21.67
N THR A 32 -5.09 -26.92 -21.04
CA THR A 32 -6.40 -27.56 -20.88
C THR A 32 -7.54 -26.68 -21.40
N ALA A 33 -8.65 -27.32 -21.80
CA ALA A 33 -9.86 -26.60 -22.20
C ALA A 33 -10.44 -25.76 -21.03
N GLN A 34 -10.23 -26.20 -19.79
CA GLN A 34 -10.66 -25.46 -18.61
C GLN A 34 -9.90 -24.13 -18.49
N GLU A 35 -8.58 -24.14 -18.65
CA GLU A 35 -7.77 -22.90 -18.61
C GLU A 35 -8.21 -21.91 -19.68
N VAL A 36 -8.52 -22.38 -20.90
CA VAL A 36 -9.07 -21.53 -21.96
C VAL A 36 -10.38 -20.88 -21.51
N SER A 37 -11.28 -21.64 -20.88
CA SER A 37 -12.56 -21.11 -20.38
C SER A 37 -12.38 -20.06 -19.27
N GLU A 38 -11.40 -20.28 -18.38
CA GLU A 38 -11.08 -19.32 -17.32
C GLU A 38 -10.48 -18.03 -17.89
N TRP A 39 -9.59 -18.15 -18.87
CA TRP A 39 -9.03 -17.00 -19.59
C TRP A 39 -10.14 -16.19 -20.26
N LEU A 40 -11.05 -16.85 -20.98
CA LEU A 40 -12.17 -16.19 -21.63
C LEU A 40 -13.04 -15.44 -20.61
N PHE A 41 -13.41 -16.08 -19.50
CA PHE A 41 -14.20 -15.44 -18.44
C PHE A 41 -13.50 -14.21 -17.85
N ARG A 42 -12.20 -14.32 -17.53
CA ARG A 42 -11.40 -13.20 -16.99
C ARG A 42 -11.30 -12.06 -17.99
N TYR A 43 -11.09 -12.36 -19.28
CA TYR A 43 -11.00 -11.37 -20.35
C TYR A 43 -12.32 -10.65 -20.56
N THR A 44 -13.43 -11.39 -20.71
CA THR A 44 -14.77 -10.81 -20.87
C THR A 44 -15.12 -9.91 -19.69
N LYS A 45 -14.81 -10.35 -18.46
CA LYS A 45 -15.00 -9.52 -17.27
C LYS A 45 -14.12 -8.27 -17.29
N ALA A 46 -12.85 -8.38 -17.71
CA ALA A 46 -11.94 -7.25 -17.77
C ALA A 46 -12.42 -6.20 -18.78
N VAL A 47 -12.84 -6.63 -19.98
CA VAL A 47 -13.40 -5.77 -21.04
C VAL A 47 -14.70 -5.11 -20.56
N ALA A 48 -15.62 -5.87 -19.98
CA ALA A 48 -16.86 -5.32 -19.44
C ALA A 48 -16.63 -4.28 -18.33
N GLN A 49 -15.58 -4.44 -17.54
CA GLN A 49 -15.23 -3.53 -16.45
C GLN A 49 -14.30 -2.38 -16.86
N GLU A 50 -13.71 -2.42 -18.05
CA GLU A 50 -12.76 -1.42 -18.53
C GLU A 50 -13.30 0.02 -18.45
N PRO A 51 -14.49 0.37 -18.98
CA PRO A 51 -14.97 1.75 -18.93
C PRO A 51 -15.16 2.24 -17.49
N PHE A 52 -15.69 1.37 -16.62
CA PHE A 52 -15.86 1.69 -15.20
C PHE A 52 -14.51 1.89 -14.49
N LYS A 53 -13.51 1.07 -14.80
CA LYS A 53 -12.16 1.19 -14.25
C LYS A 53 -11.46 2.48 -14.70
N LYS A 54 -11.62 2.89 -15.97
CA LYS A 54 -11.08 4.15 -16.50
C LYS A 54 -11.67 5.35 -15.77
N ILE A 55 -13.00 5.42 -15.69
CA ILE A 55 -13.69 6.48 -14.93
C ILE A 55 -13.17 6.48 -13.48
N LYS A 56 -13.21 5.33 -12.80
CA LYS A 56 -12.71 5.23 -11.43
C LYS A 56 -11.26 5.69 -11.29
N GLN A 57 -10.39 5.36 -12.24
CA GLN A 57 -8.99 5.79 -12.25
C GLN A 57 -8.85 7.31 -12.44
N ASP A 58 -9.66 7.93 -13.29
CA ASP A 58 -9.66 9.38 -13.48
C ASP A 58 -10.09 10.11 -12.20
N TRP A 59 -11.19 9.66 -11.57
CA TRP A 59 -11.63 10.13 -10.25
C TRP A 59 -10.55 9.92 -9.17
N GLN A 60 -9.87 8.77 -9.21
CA GLN A 60 -8.77 8.45 -8.30
C GLN A 60 -7.48 9.18 -8.63
N SER A 61 -7.28 9.75 -9.82
CA SER A 61 -6.04 10.45 -10.17
C SER A 61 -5.76 11.62 -9.22
N ASN A 62 -6.83 12.26 -8.73
CA ASN A 62 -6.82 13.31 -7.70
C ASN A 62 -6.59 12.78 -6.27
N PHE A 63 -6.83 11.48 -6.01
CA PHE A 63 -6.73 10.84 -4.68
C PHE A 63 -6.10 9.44 -4.73
N ARG A 64 -4.99 9.30 -5.49
CA ARG A 64 -4.42 8.03 -5.96
C ARG A 64 -4.13 7.00 -4.88
N PHE A 65 -3.93 7.44 -3.63
CA PHE A 65 -3.52 6.60 -2.52
C PHE A 65 -4.67 6.18 -1.59
N HIS A 66 -5.72 6.99 -1.45
CA HIS A 66 -6.71 6.82 -0.37
C HIS A 66 -7.86 5.86 -0.70
N LEU A 67 -8.13 5.60 -1.98
CA LEU A 67 -9.29 4.82 -2.44
C LEU A 67 -8.94 3.43 -2.98
N ALA A 68 -7.65 3.09 -3.06
CA ALA A 68 -7.20 1.89 -3.77
C ALA A 68 -7.13 0.63 -2.89
N SER A 69 -7.04 0.73 -1.55
CA SER A 69 -6.39 -0.36 -0.80
C SER A 69 -7.23 -1.23 0.12
N GLU A 70 -8.45 -0.92 0.50
CA GLU A 70 -9.17 -1.83 1.40
C GLU A 70 -10.62 -2.02 0.95
N LYS A 71 -10.95 -3.28 0.63
CA LYS A 71 -12.33 -3.75 0.77
C LYS A 71 -12.62 -3.64 2.27
N SER A 72 -13.11 -2.49 2.72
CA SER A 72 -13.61 -2.36 4.08
C SER A 72 -14.74 -3.39 4.19
N SER A 73 -14.49 -4.49 4.89
CA SER A 73 -15.57 -5.35 5.33
C SER A 73 -16.51 -4.43 6.10
N GLY A 74 -17.78 -4.35 5.72
CA GLY A 74 -18.80 -3.53 6.40
C GLY A 74 -19.11 -4.01 7.83
N VAL A 75 -18.15 -4.68 8.47
CA VAL A 75 -18.19 -5.18 9.84
C VAL A 75 -17.78 -4.03 10.75
N ARG A 76 -18.53 -3.85 11.82
CA ARG A 76 -18.23 -2.90 12.89
C ARG A 76 -16.88 -3.27 13.51
N GLU A 77 -15.85 -2.50 13.21
CA GLU A 77 -14.51 -2.70 13.78
C GLU A 77 -14.36 -1.93 15.10
N ASP A 78 -13.55 -2.48 16.02
CA ASP A 78 -13.19 -1.79 17.25
C ASP A 78 -12.41 -0.50 16.95
N PHE A 79 -12.66 0.57 17.72
CA PHE A 79 -12.00 1.86 17.53
C PHE A 79 -10.46 1.76 17.55
N SER A 80 -9.90 0.84 18.35
CA SER A 80 -8.45 0.60 18.39
C SER A 80 -7.91 0.02 17.08
N LYS A 81 -8.67 -0.84 16.39
CA LYS A 81 -8.28 -1.40 15.09
C LYS A 81 -8.36 -0.33 14.01
N ILE A 82 -9.41 0.50 14.04
CA ILE A 82 -9.56 1.64 13.14
C ILE A 82 -8.39 2.61 13.31
N TRP A 83 -8.04 2.93 14.57
CA TRP A 83 -6.91 3.81 14.85
C TRP A 83 -5.59 3.25 14.32
N LEU A 84 -5.32 1.97 14.57
CA LEU A 84 -4.13 1.30 14.05
C LEU A 84 -4.07 1.30 12.51
N LYS A 85 -5.21 1.08 11.84
CA LYS A 85 -5.30 1.18 10.37
C LYS A 85 -5.04 2.61 9.88
N SER A 86 -5.56 3.62 10.58
CA SER A 86 -5.29 5.03 10.26
C SER A 86 -3.79 5.36 10.35
N LEU A 87 -3.09 4.88 11.39
CA LEU A 87 -1.64 5.02 11.49
C LEU A 87 -0.88 4.27 10.37
N LYS A 88 -1.37 3.09 9.95
CA LYS A 88 -0.76 2.33 8.85
C LYS A 88 -0.87 3.04 7.49
N LYS A 89 -1.81 3.98 7.31
CA LYS A 89 -1.92 4.76 6.06
C LYS A 89 -0.76 5.74 5.87
N PHE A 90 -0.01 6.07 6.92
CA PHE A 90 1.17 6.89 6.80
C PHE A 90 2.26 6.13 6.02
N LYS A 91 2.82 6.77 4.99
CA LYS A 91 3.88 6.17 4.16
C LYS A 91 5.05 5.75 5.04
N ARG A 92 5.69 4.61 4.76
CA ARG A 92 6.89 4.12 5.49
C ARG A 92 6.67 4.00 7.01
N MET A 93 5.47 3.65 7.46
CA MET A 93 5.20 3.34 8.86
C MET A 93 4.98 1.81 9.01
N PRO A 94 5.95 1.07 9.58
CA PRO A 94 5.79 -0.37 9.79
C PRO A 94 4.80 -0.66 10.92
N LEU A 95 4.18 -1.85 10.90
CA LEU A 95 3.09 -2.21 11.81
C LEU A 95 3.50 -2.10 13.29
N GLU A 96 4.70 -2.53 13.63
CA GLU A 96 5.21 -2.50 15.00
C GLU A 96 5.31 -1.05 15.52
N THR A 97 5.65 -0.11 14.64
CA THR A 97 5.67 1.32 14.98
C THR A 97 4.26 1.86 15.17
N CYS A 98 3.30 1.49 14.31
CA CYS A 98 1.91 1.86 14.51
C CYS A 98 1.38 1.34 15.85
N GLN A 99 1.74 0.12 16.23
CA GLN A 99 1.34 -0.50 17.51
C GLN A 99 1.97 0.21 18.70
N ALA A 100 3.26 0.57 18.63
CA ALA A 100 3.94 1.32 19.68
C ALA A 100 3.29 2.69 19.91
N ILE A 101 2.98 3.42 18.83
CA ILE A 101 2.28 4.70 18.92
C ILE A 101 0.86 4.51 19.48
N ALA A 102 0.12 3.51 19.00
CA ALA A 102 -1.23 3.21 19.48
C ALA A 102 -1.28 2.71 20.95
N ALA A 103 -0.18 2.18 21.47
CA ALA A 103 -0.05 1.78 22.87
C ALA A 103 0.08 3.00 23.80
N VAL A 104 0.82 4.03 23.38
CA VAL A 104 0.97 5.30 24.11
C VAL A 104 -0.29 6.16 23.93
N TYR A 105 -0.71 6.38 22.69
CA TYR A 105 -1.88 7.18 22.33
C TYR A 105 -2.98 6.28 21.76
N LYS A 106 -3.91 5.86 22.62
CA LYS A 106 -4.96 4.89 22.27
C LYS A 106 -5.99 5.41 21.26
N THR A 107 -6.09 6.73 21.11
CA THR A 107 -7.02 7.40 20.21
C THR A 107 -6.33 8.53 19.44
N PRO A 108 -6.86 8.93 18.27
CA PRO A 108 -6.37 10.11 17.56
C PRO A 108 -6.46 11.38 18.42
N THR A 109 -7.53 11.52 19.20
CA THR A 109 -7.76 12.68 20.08
C THR A 109 -6.67 12.82 21.13
N ALA A 110 -6.28 11.72 21.77
CA ALA A 110 -5.20 11.72 22.76
C ALA A 110 -3.87 12.18 22.16
N LEU A 111 -3.59 11.81 20.90
CA LEU A 111 -2.41 12.27 20.20
C LEU A 111 -2.50 13.76 19.84
N THR A 112 -3.65 14.25 19.39
CA THR A 112 -3.83 15.68 19.08
C THR A 112 -3.81 16.57 20.32
N GLU A 113 -4.37 16.10 21.43
CA GLU A 113 -4.32 16.79 22.73
C GLU A 113 -2.88 16.91 23.21
N ALA A 114 -2.09 15.83 23.15
CA ALA A 114 -0.69 15.86 23.51
C ALA A 114 0.13 16.84 22.66
N TYR A 115 -0.18 17.01 21.37
CA TYR A 115 0.45 18.06 20.55
C TYR A 115 0.04 19.47 20.99
N SER A 116 -1.21 19.68 21.42
CA SER A 116 -1.68 20.98 21.89
C SER A 116 -1.11 21.39 23.25
N GLU A 117 -0.74 20.41 24.09
CA GLU A 117 -0.12 20.61 25.40
C GLU A 117 1.40 20.85 25.32
N CYS A 118 2.02 20.65 24.15
CA CYS A 118 3.44 20.90 23.95
C CYS A 118 3.77 22.40 24.10
N ALA A 119 4.89 22.70 24.77
CA ALA A 119 5.32 24.07 25.04
C ALA A 119 5.71 24.84 23.76
N SER A 120 6.20 24.14 22.74
CA SER A 120 6.58 24.72 21.46
C SER A 120 6.21 23.82 20.28
N ALA A 121 6.09 24.44 19.09
CA ALA A 121 5.87 23.72 17.85
C ALA A 121 7.04 22.80 17.48
N ASP A 122 8.24 23.08 17.97
CA ASP A 122 9.40 22.21 17.80
C ASP A 122 9.33 21.01 18.74
N ASP A 123 8.92 21.17 20.00
CA ASP A 123 8.70 20.03 20.90
C ASP A 123 7.62 19.07 20.37
N ALA A 124 6.55 19.63 19.78
CA ALA A 124 5.49 18.84 19.14
C ALA A 124 6.02 17.99 17.97
N LYS A 125 7.03 18.46 17.22
CA LYS A 125 7.66 17.68 16.14
C LYS A 125 8.42 16.47 16.65
N TRP A 126 8.95 16.51 17.86
CA TRP A 126 9.78 15.45 18.46
C TRP A 126 9.00 14.53 19.41
N LEU A 127 7.73 14.83 19.71
CA LEU A 127 6.90 14.10 20.67
C LEU A 127 6.93 12.56 20.53
N LEU A 128 6.97 12.05 19.29
CA LEU A 128 6.93 10.61 19.03
C LEU A 128 8.32 9.97 18.84
N GLU A 129 9.39 10.76 18.79
CA GLU A 129 10.73 10.29 18.42
C GLU A 129 11.24 9.17 19.32
N ASP A 130 11.07 9.34 20.63
CA ASP A 130 11.61 8.46 21.66
C ASP A 130 10.75 7.24 21.98
N ILE A 131 9.61 7.08 21.30
CA ILE A 131 8.76 5.90 21.48
C ILE A 131 9.53 4.65 21.06
N THR A 132 9.63 3.71 21.98
CA THR A 132 10.32 2.43 21.81
C THR A 132 9.45 1.45 21.02
N VAL A 133 9.99 0.92 19.94
CA VAL A 133 9.38 -0.07 19.07
C VAL A 133 10.13 -1.38 19.23
N GLN A 134 9.47 -2.38 19.80
CA GLN A 134 10.02 -3.71 19.93
C GLN A 134 9.66 -4.57 18.72
N ARG A 135 10.67 -5.21 18.13
CA ARG A 135 10.49 -6.16 17.03
C ARG A 135 10.94 -7.55 17.47
N GLY A 136 9.99 -8.49 17.47
CA GLY A 136 10.22 -9.86 17.95
C GLY A 136 9.66 -10.07 19.36
N VAL A 137 9.82 -11.30 19.88
CA VAL A 137 9.34 -11.71 21.20
C VAL A 137 10.50 -12.36 21.95
N GLY A 138 10.70 -11.98 23.22
CA GLY A 138 11.70 -12.59 24.10
C GLY A 138 13.11 -11.96 24.01
N PRO A 139 14.15 -12.67 24.47
CA PRO A 139 15.52 -12.13 24.62
C PRO A 139 16.21 -11.70 23.32
N LEU A 140 15.66 -12.08 22.16
CA LEU A 140 16.14 -11.70 20.83
C LEU A 140 15.36 -10.51 20.24
N ALA A 141 14.49 -9.87 21.03
CA ALA A 141 13.76 -8.70 20.58
C ALA A 141 14.74 -7.55 20.30
N VAL A 142 14.65 -7.00 19.09
CA VAL A 142 15.41 -5.81 18.71
C VAL A 142 14.57 -4.59 19.04
N GLU A 143 15.13 -3.71 19.85
CA GLU A 143 14.54 -2.43 20.18
C GLU A 143 15.02 -1.37 19.19
N ARG A 144 14.08 -0.62 18.62
CA ARG A 144 14.36 0.54 17.78
C ARG A 144 13.44 1.69 18.18
N ARG A 145 13.83 2.92 17.94
CA ARG A 145 12.96 4.08 18.15
C ARG A 145 12.16 4.42 16.89
N VAL A 146 11.06 5.16 17.05
CA VAL A 146 10.28 5.72 15.94
C VAL A 146 11.15 6.65 15.09
N GLY A 147 11.93 7.50 15.75
CA GLY A 147 12.88 8.39 15.13
C GLY A 147 12.30 9.73 14.64
N PRO A 148 13.18 10.73 14.44
CA PRO A 148 12.83 12.13 14.28
C PRO A 148 12.02 12.42 13.01
N ALA A 149 12.38 11.77 11.89
CA ALA A 149 11.73 11.98 10.60
C ALA A 149 10.28 11.47 10.60
N LEU A 150 10.01 10.38 11.32
CA LEU A 150 8.67 9.81 11.41
C LEU A 150 7.78 10.65 12.33
N SER A 151 8.31 11.09 13.47
CA SER A 151 7.61 11.97 14.42
C SER A 151 7.15 13.26 13.74
N ARG A 152 8.07 13.98 13.08
CA ARG A 152 7.78 15.20 12.32
C ARG A 152 6.65 15.01 11.32
N ARG A 153 6.72 13.94 10.53
CA ARG A 153 5.72 13.66 9.50
C ARG A 153 4.33 13.42 10.09
N VAL A 154 4.24 12.70 11.21
CA VAL A 154 2.95 12.46 11.87
C VAL A 154 2.37 13.76 12.40
N HIS A 155 3.19 14.59 13.05
CA HIS A 155 2.80 15.93 13.47
C HIS A 155 2.27 16.76 12.29
N THR A 156 3.04 16.87 11.20
CA THR A 156 2.66 17.63 10.01
C THR A 156 1.33 17.19 9.40
N VAL A 157 1.06 15.88 9.30
CA VAL A 157 -0.22 15.39 8.75
C VAL A 157 -1.41 15.75 9.64
N LEU A 158 -1.21 15.81 10.95
CA LEU A 158 -2.29 16.04 11.91
C LEU A 158 -2.54 17.53 12.19
N THR A 159 -1.53 18.39 11.98
CA THR A 159 -1.62 19.83 12.27
C THR A 159 -1.64 20.73 11.03
N SER A 160 -1.17 20.25 9.87
CA SER A 160 -1.16 21.05 8.63
C SER A 160 -2.57 21.32 8.13
N THR A 161 -2.80 22.57 7.72
CA THR A 161 -4.02 23.00 7.01
C THR A 161 -3.88 22.93 5.49
N GLN A 162 -2.69 22.63 4.98
CA GLN A 162 -2.41 22.54 3.54
C GLN A 162 -2.59 21.11 3.02
N PRO A 163 -3.61 20.86 2.16
CA PRO A 163 -3.90 19.51 1.66
C PRO A 163 -2.85 18.97 0.67
N ASP A 164 -2.18 19.86 -0.08
CA ASP A 164 -1.20 19.49 -1.11
C ASP A 164 0.25 19.41 -0.60
N LEU A 165 0.44 19.49 0.72
CA LEU A 165 1.76 19.49 1.34
C LEU A 165 2.49 18.15 1.13
N LEU A 166 3.68 18.20 0.52
CA LEU A 166 4.51 17.03 0.28
C LEU A 166 5.30 16.63 1.52
N LEU A 167 4.90 15.51 2.13
CA LEU A 167 5.52 14.94 3.34
C LEU A 167 6.95 14.39 3.17
N ASN A 168 7.52 14.47 1.97
CA ASN A 168 8.85 13.93 1.66
C ASN A 168 9.99 14.89 2.03
N ASN A 169 9.71 16.19 2.17
CA ASN A 169 10.70 17.26 2.34
C ASN A 169 10.39 18.16 3.55
N VAL A 170 9.74 17.64 4.58
CA VAL A 170 9.48 18.44 5.80
C VAL A 170 10.77 18.47 6.63
N GLU A 171 11.65 19.43 6.33
CA GLU A 171 12.84 19.78 7.12
C GLU A 171 12.50 20.24 8.54
#